data_AF-A0A090X5T8-F1
#
_entry.id   AF-A0A090X5T8-F1
#
_cell.length_a   1.000
_cell.length_b   1.000
_cell.length_c   1.000
_cell.angle_alpha   90.00
_cell.angle_beta   90.00
_cell.angle_gamma   90.00
#
_symmetry.space_group_name_H-M   'P 1'
#
loop_
_entity.id
_entity.type
_entity.pdbx_description
1 polymer ?
#
loop_
_entity_poly.entity_id
_entity_poly.type
_entity_poly.pdbx_seq_one_letter_code
_entity_poly.pdbx_strand_id
1 'polypeptide(L)'
;MVYSEAALASITLIGLNQLWYADYERSKFHTLNDNDEWLQMDKFGHAFSAYQMGKHGAQLLNWSGVSGKGQILYGATLGFGFLTAVEMLDGYSDEWGFFLGVIF
;
A
#
# COMPACT_ATOMS: atom_id res chain seq x y z
N MET A 1 5.65 -15.61 -11.93
CA MET A 1 4.60 -14.71 -11.42
C MET A 1 4.73 -14.59 -9.91
N VAL A 2 4.19 -15.52 -9.11
CA VAL A 2 4.14 -15.38 -7.64
C VAL A 2 5.48 -15.08 -6.94
N TYR A 3 6.57 -15.79 -7.27
CA TYR A 3 7.87 -15.53 -6.64
C TYR A 3 8.46 -14.15 -6.98
N SER A 4 8.30 -13.71 -8.23
CA SER A 4 8.78 -12.40 -8.68
C SER A 4 7.98 -11.26 -8.07
N GLU A 5 6.66 -11.46 -7.94
CA GLU A 5 5.74 -10.52 -7.30
C GLU A 5 6.04 -10.37 -5.81
N ALA A 6 6.28 -11.48 -5.11
CA ALA A 6 6.68 -11.48 -3.70
C ALA A 6 8.04 -10.80 -3.48
N ALA A 7 9.01 -11.05 -4.37
CA ALA A 7 10.31 -10.39 -4.31
C ALA A 7 10.19 -8.87 -4.54
N LEU A 8 9.44 -8.45 -5.56
CA LEU A 8 9.18 -7.03 -5.83
C LEU A 8 8.43 -6.35 -4.68
N ALA A 9 7.40 -6.99 -4.13
CA ALA A 9 6.67 -6.47 -2.98
C ALA A 9 7.59 -6.30 -1.75
N SER A 10 8.43 -7.31 -1.48
CA SER A 10 9.37 -7.28 -0.36
C SER A 10 10.41 -6.16 -0.52
N ILE A 11 11.02 -6.04 -1.71
CA ILE A 11 11.97 -4.96 -2.01
C ILE A 11 11.29 -3.59 -1.89
N THR A 12 10.05 -3.48 -2.37
CA THR A 12 9.27 -2.23 -2.29
C THR A 12 9.01 -1.83 -0.84
N LEU A 13 8.57 -2.76 0.02
CA LEU A 13 8.31 -2.49 1.43
C LEU A 13 9.58 -2.18 2.22
N ILE A 14 10.69 -2.88 1.92
CA ILE A 14 12.00 -2.56 2.52
C ILE A 14 12.43 -1.16 2.08
N GLY A 15 12.33 -0.86 0.78
CA GLY A 15 12.65 0.46 0.23
C GLY A 15 11.82 1.56 0.88
N LEU A 16 10.51 1.35 1.00
CA LEU A 16 9.60 2.27 1.68
C LEU A 16 10.01 2.48 3.14
N ASN A 17 10.26 1.41 3.90
CA ASN A 17 10.72 1.51 5.28
C ASN A 17 12.03 2.30 5.40
N GLN A 18 13.00 2.05 4.51
CA GLN A 18 14.30 2.70 4.57
C GLN A 18 14.27 4.16 4.11
N LEU A 19 13.45 4.49 3.12
CA LEU A 19 13.42 5.83 2.51
C LEU A 19 12.42 6.78 3.19
N TRP A 20 11.35 6.24 3.79
CA TRP A 20 10.29 7.04 4.40
C TRP A 20 10.30 6.96 5.92
N TYR A 21 10.40 5.76 6.49
CA TYR A 21 10.21 5.56 7.94
C TYR A 21 11.52 5.56 8.76
N ALA A 22 12.70 5.46 8.13
CA ALA A 22 13.96 5.25 8.84
C ALA A 22 14.37 6.42 9.75
N ASP A 23 13.96 7.63 9.41
CA ASP A 23 14.30 8.86 10.15
C ASP A 23 13.28 9.22 11.24
N TYR A 24 12.25 8.39 11.45
CA TYR A 24 11.19 8.59 12.44
C TYR A 24 11.31 7.62 13.61
N GLU A 25 10.94 8.07 14.82
CA GLU A 25 10.89 7.19 15.98
C GLU A 25 9.83 6.10 15.80
N ARG A 26 10.13 4.92 16.34
CA ARG A 26 9.28 3.73 16.25
C ARG A 26 8.50 3.55 17.54
N SER A 27 7.21 3.32 17.39
CA SER A 27 6.25 3.16 18.47
C SER A 27 5.86 1.69 18.70
N LYS A 28 5.10 1.45 19.77
CA LYS A 28 4.26 0.25 19.83
C LYS A 28 3.07 0.44 18.89
N PHE A 29 2.58 -0.65 18.32
CA PHE A 29 1.41 -0.60 17.44
C PHE A 29 0.28 0.25 18.04
N HIS A 30 -0.14 1.28 17.33
CA HIS A 30 -1.24 2.14 17.71
C HIS A 30 -2.06 2.56 16.49
N THR A 31 -3.26 3.05 16.78
CA THR A 31 -4.19 3.56 15.78
C THR A 31 -4.33 5.06 15.96
N LEU A 32 -4.36 5.80 14.86
CA LEU A 32 -4.60 7.23 14.85
C LEU A 32 -5.79 7.51 13.95
N ASN A 33 -6.67 8.43 14.33
CA ASN A 33 -7.71 8.91 13.44
C ASN A 33 -7.26 10.25 12.85
N ASP A 34 -6.93 10.24 11.57
CA ASP A 34 -6.39 11.37 10.82
C ASP A 34 -7.46 12.03 9.93
N ASN A 35 -8.75 11.79 10.19
CA ASN A 35 -9.85 12.34 9.39
C ASN A 35 -9.81 13.86 9.29
N ASP A 36 -9.27 14.59 10.25
CA ASP A 36 -9.20 16.06 10.19
C ASP A 36 -7.81 16.56 9.75
N GLU A 37 -6.91 15.63 9.40
CA GLU A 37 -5.55 15.94 8.99
C GLU A 37 -5.48 16.30 7.50
N TRP A 38 -4.68 17.33 7.23
CA TRP A 38 -4.22 17.76 5.92
C TRP A 38 -5.22 17.62 4.76
N LEU A 39 -6.49 17.98 4.99
CA LEU A 39 -7.56 17.90 3.97
C LEU A 39 -7.68 16.52 3.31
N GLN A 40 -7.49 15.43 4.07
CA GLN A 40 -7.51 14.04 3.55
C GLN A 40 -6.38 13.71 2.57
N MET A 41 -5.32 14.52 2.50
CA MET A 41 -4.25 14.33 1.51
C MET A 41 -3.62 12.94 1.60
N ASP A 42 -3.49 12.44 2.83
CA ASP A 42 -3.08 11.07 3.10
C ASP A 42 -3.95 10.07 2.31
N LYS A 43 -5.25 10.01 2.60
CA LYS A 43 -6.21 9.13 1.92
C LYS A 43 -6.22 9.28 0.40
N PHE A 44 -6.09 10.51 -0.10
CA PHE A 44 -5.96 10.74 -1.54
C PHE A 44 -4.67 10.14 -2.10
N GLY A 45 -3.55 10.29 -1.40
CA GLY A 45 -2.26 9.69 -1.74
C GLY A 45 -2.33 8.15 -1.74
N HIS A 46 -2.95 7.57 -0.71
CA HIS A 46 -3.20 6.12 -0.61
C HIS A 46 -4.08 5.62 -1.76
N ALA A 47 -5.25 6.23 -1.96
CA ALA A 47 -6.18 5.83 -3.03
C ALA A 47 -5.54 5.98 -4.42
N PHE A 48 -4.82 7.08 -4.67
CA PHE A 48 -4.13 7.31 -5.93
C PHE A 48 -3.05 6.24 -6.18
N SER A 49 -2.19 5.99 -5.19
CA SER A 49 -1.11 5.02 -5.29
C SER A 49 -1.63 3.59 -5.49
N ALA A 50 -2.67 3.21 -4.74
CA ALA A 50 -3.33 1.92 -4.87
C ALA A 50 -4.00 1.73 -6.25
N TYR A 51 -4.67 2.77 -6.75
CA TYR A 51 -5.26 2.76 -8.10
C TYR A 51 -4.19 2.57 -9.17
N GLN A 52 -3.11 3.34 -9.11
CA GLN A 52 -2.03 3.26 -10.08
C GLN A 52 -1.33 1.89 -10.04
N MET A 53 -1.08 1.36 -8.84
CA MET A 53 -0.50 0.02 -8.66
C MET A 53 -1.43 -1.07 -9.22
N GLY A 54 -2.72 -1.02 -8.90
CA GLY A 54 -3.71 -1.96 -9.44
C GLY A 54 -3.83 -1.88 -10.96
N LYS A 55 -3.83 -0.66 -11.53
CA LYS A 55 -3.86 -0.42 -12.98
C LYS A 55 -2.63 -0.99 -13.67
N HIS A 56 -1.43 -0.70 -13.18
CA HIS A 56 -0.19 -1.20 -13.76
C HIS A 56 -0.05 -2.71 -13.61
N GLY A 57 -0.46 -3.27 -12.47
CA GLY A 57 -0.55 -4.72 -12.26
C GLY A 57 -1.50 -5.38 -13.27
N ALA A 58 -2.69 -4.83 -13.46
CA ALA A 58 -3.65 -5.30 -14.47
C ALA A 58 -3.08 -5.22 -15.90
N GLN A 59 -2.38 -4.13 -16.24
CA GLN A 59 -1.72 -3.97 -17.55
C GLN A 59 -0.61 -5.01 -17.78
N LEU A 60 0.23 -5.30 -16.78
CA LEU A 60 1.27 -6.32 -16.85
C LEU A 60 0.68 -7.71 -17.03
N LEU A 61 -0.41 -8.01 -16.33
CA LEU A 61 -1.14 -9.27 -16.50
C LEU A 61 -1.79 -9.38 -17.88
N ASN A 62 -2.35 -8.29 -18.39
CA ASN A 62 -2.88 -8.24 -19.75
C ASN A 62 -1.79 -8.54 -20.78
N TRP A 63 -0.62 -7.92 -20.63
CA TRP A 63 0.54 -8.20 -21.47
C TRP A 63 1.00 -9.66 -21.39
N SER A 64 0.87 -10.27 -20.21
CA SER A 64 1.21 -11.68 -19.96
C SER A 64 0.13 -12.68 -20.42
N GLY A 65 -0.95 -12.22 -21.05
CA GLY A 65 -2.02 -13.08 -21.58
C GLY A 65 -3.07 -13.54 -20.55
N VAL A 66 -3.12 -12.94 -19.37
CA VAL A 66 -4.10 -13.28 -18.32
C VAL A 66 -5.47 -12.73 -18.69
N SER A 67 -6.53 -13.52 -18.46
CA SER A 67 -7.91 -13.12 -18.74
C SER A 67 -8.34 -11.86 -17.95
N GLY A 68 -9.28 -11.08 -18.49
CA GLY A 68 -9.76 -9.84 -17.84
C GLY A 68 -10.27 -10.04 -16.40
N LYS A 69 -10.90 -11.18 -16.09
CA LYS A 69 -11.31 -11.51 -14.71
C LYS A 69 -10.12 -11.65 -13.78
N GLY A 70 -9.04 -12.28 -14.25
CA GLY A 70 -7.79 -12.41 -13.49
C GLY A 70 -7.10 -11.06 -13.27
N GLN A 71 -7.14 -10.18 -14.26
CA GLN A 71 -6.59 -8.83 -14.16
C GLN A 71 -7.28 -8.00 -13.06
N ILE A 72 -8.61 -8.03 -13.01
CA ILE A 72 -9.40 -7.30 -12.00
C ILE A 72 -9.11 -7.84 -10.60
N LEU A 73 -9.18 -9.16 -10.41
CA LEU A 73 -8.98 -9.77 -9.09
C LEU A 73 -7.56 -9.52 -8.57
N TYR A 74 -6.56 -9.67 -9.43
CA TYR A 74 -5.18 -9.44 -9.04
C TYR A 74 -4.89 -7.96 -8.79
N GLY A 75 -5.36 -7.05 -9.65
CA GLY A 75 -5.18 -5.61 -9.45
C GLY A 75 -5.80 -5.13 -8.13
N ALA A 76 -7.00 -5.62 -7.80
CA ALA A 76 -7.67 -5.30 -6.54
C ALA A 76 -6.92 -5.85 -5.31
N THR A 77 -6.50 -7.12 -5.35
CA THR A 77 -5.77 -7.74 -4.24
C THR A 77 -4.38 -7.14 -4.04
N LEU A 78 -3.70 -6.75 -5.12
CA LEU A 78 -2.40 -6.08 -5.05
C LEU A 78 -2.51 -4.70 -4.40
N GLY A 79 -3.46 -3.87 -4.84
CA GLY A 79 -3.68 -2.54 -4.26
C GLY A 79 -4.08 -2.60 -2.79
N PHE A 80 -5.02 -3.50 -2.43
CA PHE A 80 -5.45 -3.72 -1.05
C PHE A 80 -4.30 -4.19 -0.15
N GLY A 81 -3.52 -5.17 -0.62
CA GLY A 81 -2.37 -5.71 0.13
C GLY A 81 -1.28 -4.66 0.36
N PHE A 82 -1.01 -3.83 -0.65
CA PHE A 82 -0.06 -2.73 -0.52
C PHE A 82 -0.53 -1.70 0.51
N LEU A 83 -1.77 -1.21 0.42
CA LEU A 83 -2.33 -0.28 1.40
C LEU A 83 -2.28 -0.83 2.82
N THR A 84 -2.69 -2.09 3.00
CA THR A 84 -2.63 -2.75 4.31
C THR A 84 -1.21 -2.78 4.87
N ALA A 85 -0.20 -3.02 4.02
CA ALA A 85 1.19 -3.04 4.46
C ALA A 85 1.70 -1.64 4.83
N VAL A 86 1.29 -0.58 4.14
CA VAL A 86 1.64 0.81 4.50
C VAL A 86 1.01 1.18 5.85
N GLU A 87 -0.29 0.94 6.02
CA GLU A 87 -0.98 1.21 7.29
C GLU A 87 -0.37 0.44 8.46
N MET A 88 0.10 -0.80 8.21
CA MET A 88 0.85 -1.55 9.23
C MET A 88 2.16 -0.86 9.61
N LEU A 89 2.88 -0.26 8.65
CA LEU A 89 4.09 0.51 8.95
C LEU A 89 3.76 1.78 9.73
N ASP A 90 2.66 2.46 9.39
CA ASP A 90 2.16 3.64 10.10
C ASP A 90 1.81 3.33 11.54
N GLY A 91 1.15 2.19 11.79
CA GLY A 91 0.84 1.74 13.15
C GLY A 91 2.04 1.60 14.07
N TYR A 92 3.26 1.39 13.53
CA TYR A 92 4.50 1.32 14.31
C TYR A 92 5.35 2.61 14.21
N SER A 93 4.84 3.70 13.64
CA SER A 93 5.48 5.02 13.66
C SER A 93 5.04 5.78 14.92
N ASP A 94 5.88 6.63 15.50
CA ASP A 94 5.40 7.59 16.52
C ASP A 94 4.67 8.79 15.90
N GLU A 95 4.93 9.09 14.61
CA GLU A 95 4.35 10.24 13.89
C GLU A 95 2.97 9.91 13.27
N TRP A 96 2.81 8.68 12.79
CA TRP A 96 1.60 8.19 12.10
C TRP A 96 0.98 7.04 12.89
N GLY A 97 -0.22 6.59 12.50
CA GLY A 97 -0.86 5.43 13.13
C GLY A 97 -1.77 4.69 12.17
N PHE A 98 -2.06 3.44 12.47
CA PHE A 98 -2.90 2.60 11.63
C PHE A 98 -4.36 3.11 11.64
N PHE A 99 -4.94 3.33 10.46
CA PHE A 99 -6.32 3.78 10.32
C PHE A 99 -7.12 2.96 9.30
N LEU A 100 -8.11 2.22 9.80
CA LEU A 100 -9.01 1.41 8.97
C LEU A 100 -9.75 2.19 7.87
N GLY A 101 -10.01 3.49 8.07
CA GLY A 101 -10.67 4.34 7.07
C GLY A 101 -9.80 4.71 5.87
N VAL A 102 -8.51 4.37 5.86
CA VAL A 102 -7.66 4.45 4.66
C VAL A 102 -7.85 3.20 3.78
N ILE A 103 -8.16 2.06 4.39
CA ILE A 103 -8.34 0.77 3.71
C ILE A 103 -9.75 0.60 3.14
N PHE A 104 -10.78 1.15 3.82
CA PHE A 104 -12.21 0.99 3.50
C PHE A 104 -12.89 2.33 3.19
#